data_AF-K8ES67-F1
#
_entry.id   AF-K8ES67-F1
#
_cell.length_a   1.000
_cell.length_b   1.000
_cell.length_c   1.000
_cell.angle_alpha   90.00
_cell.angle_beta   90.00
_cell.angle_gamma   90.00
#
_symmetry.space_group_name_H-M   'P 1'
#
loop_
_entity.id
_entity.type
_entity.pdbx_description
1 polymer ?
#
loop_
_entity_poly.entity_id
_entity_poly.type
_entity_poly.pdbx_seq_one_letter_code
_entity_poly.pdbx_strand_id
1 'polypeptide(L)'
;MKWSIPEKVIDRARIYVAEKRVLVITPFLEKKIWTAEVMGSEIYHVELDGTTRESDFCECPYWKDHGYCKHTVAVELALKEQGVSRVMTAENAEKMTAVLPDPGQELTESFTRVFLKENREIFLEVEDKLELMMEYKVEIKSTSNSLIRNNDEVLALSLRAGLDKLYIVKDVASFFESYHNQGTFDLNTNQTLDFKQIKITAEDSLILDFFRTTSSF
;
A
#
# COMPACT_ATOMS: atom_id res chain seq x y z
N MET A 1 -0.17 -19.11 15.27
CA MET A 1 -0.54 -18.36 14.04
C MET A 1 -1.52 -19.20 13.26
N LYS A 2 -2.75 -18.70 13.11
CA LYS A 2 -3.73 -19.27 12.20
C LYS A 2 -3.14 -19.21 10.78
N TRP A 3 -3.18 -20.33 10.05
CA TRP A 3 -2.68 -20.50 8.67
C TRP A 3 -3.39 -19.61 7.61
N SER A 4 -4.07 -18.53 8.01
CA SER A 4 -4.94 -17.70 7.18
C SER A 4 -4.40 -16.32 6.84
N ILE A 5 -3.30 -15.86 7.45
CA ILE A 5 -2.69 -14.56 7.13
C ILE A 5 -1.62 -14.75 6.04
N PRO A 6 -1.71 -14.07 4.88
CA PRO A 6 -0.71 -14.19 3.81
C PRO A 6 0.69 -13.76 4.26
N GLU A 7 1.74 -14.45 3.80
CA GLU A 7 3.13 -14.13 4.17
C GLU A 7 3.50 -12.67 3.87
N LYS A 8 3.04 -12.12 2.73
CA LYS A 8 3.26 -10.71 2.37
C LYS A 8 2.78 -9.73 3.46
N VAL A 9 1.70 -10.05 4.18
CA VAL A 9 1.19 -9.22 5.27
C VAL A 9 2.09 -9.32 6.49
N ILE A 10 2.60 -10.52 6.77
CA ILE A 10 3.55 -10.76 7.87
C ILE A 10 4.87 -10.04 7.59
N ASP A 11 5.38 -10.10 6.35
CA ASP A 11 6.62 -9.42 5.96
C ASP A 11 6.50 -7.91 6.14
N ARG A 12 5.38 -7.33 5.72
CA ARG A 12 5.09 -5.90 5.96
C ARG A 12 5.00 -5.57 7.45
N ALA A 13 4.37 -6.43 8.24
CA ALA A 13 4.30 -6.24 9.69
C ALA A 13 5.70 -6.23 10.33
N ARG A 14 6.63 -7.07 9.86
CA ARG A 14 8.04 -7.05 10.32
C ARG A 14 8.73 -5.72 10.01
N ILE A 15 8.48 -5.14 8.83
CA ILE A 15 9.01 -3.82 8.48
C ILE A 15 8.51 -2.77 9.47
N TYR A 16 7.21 -2.78 9.81
CA TYR A 16 6.63 -1.84 10.77
C TYR A 16 7.27 -1.93 12.16
N VAL A 17 7.54 -3.15 12.63
CA VAL A 17 8.21 -3.37 13.92
C VAL A 17 9.68 -2.92 13.86
N ALA A 18 10.40 -3.27 12.78
CA ALA A 18 11.80 -2.88 12.58
C ALA A 18 11.98 -1.36 12.55
N GLU A 19 11.04 -0.65 11.92
CA GLU A 19 11.02 0.81 11.83
C GLU A 19 10.40 1.50 13.05
N LYS A 20 10.06 0.75 14.11
CA LYS A 20 9.47 1.29 15.35
C LYS A 20 8.18 2.09 15.13
N ARG A 21 7.35 1.62 14.20
CA ARG A 21 6.03 2.22 13.88
C ARG A 21 4.92 1.81 14.85
N VAL A 22 5.14 0.84 15.72
CA VAL A 22 4.23 0.55 16.85
C VAL A 22 4.64 1.46 18.00
N LEU A 23 3.84 2.49 18.26
CA LEU A 23 4.23 3.62 19.12
C LEU A 23 4.06 3.28 20.60
N VAL A 24 2.85 2.91 20.97
CA VAL A 24 2.48 2.56 22.35
C VAL A 24 1.61 1.31 22.34
N ILE A 25 1.79 0.45 23.36
CA ILE A 25 0.94 -0.71 23.62
C ILE A 25 0.55 -0.68 25.09
N THR A 26 -0.75 -0.57 25.34
CA THR A 26 -1.33 -0.45 26.68
C THR A 26 -2.23 -1.66 26.99
N PRO A 27 -2.02 -2.37 28.11
CA PRO A 27 -2.92 -3.43 28.53
C PRO A 27 -4.20 -2.89 29.16
N PHE A 28 -5.34 -3.48 28.78
CA PHE A 28 -6.63 -3.31 29.45
C PHE A 28 -7.04 -4.65 30.10
N LEU A 29 -6.58 -4.88 31.33
CA LEU A 29 -6.67 -6.18 32.01
C LEU A 29 -8.11 -6.67 32.22
N GLU A 30 -9.03 -5.76 32.57
CA GLU A 30 -10.44 -6.10 32.86
C GLU A 30 -11.16 -6.71 31.64
N LYS A 31 -10.91 -6.18 30.44
CA LYS A 31 -11.47 -6.69 29.18
C LYS A 31 -10.57 -7.72 28.50
N LYS A 32 -9.34 -7.90 28.99
CA LYS A 32 -8.30 -8.72 28.37
C LYS A 32 -7.97 -8.28 26.95
N ILE A 33 -7.76 -6.98 26.75
CA ILE A 33 -7.46 -6.38 25.44
C ILE A 33 -6.13 -5.65 25.51
N TRP A 34 -5.31 -5.76 24.46
CA TRP A 34 -4.17 -4.88 24.24
C TRP A 34 -4.58 -3.78 23.29
N THR A 35 -4.47 -2.51 23.70
CA THR A 35 -4.70 -1.37 22.81
C THR A 35 -3.36 -0.83 22.35
N ALA A 36 -3.23 -0.47 21.07
CA ALA A 36 -1.99 0.07 20.54
C ALA A 36 -2.23 1.14 19.48
N GLU A 37 -1.29 2.09 19.38
CA GLU A 37 -1.22 3.04 18.27
C GLU A 37 -0.13 2.61 17.27
N VAL A 38 -0.51 2.51 15.99
CA VAL A 38 0.42 2.10 14.93
C VAL A 38 0.47 3.18 13.84
N MET A 39 1.67 3.65 13.53
CA MET A 39 1.94 4.62 12.47
C MET A 39 1.89 3.97 11.09
N GLY A 40 0.89 4.31 10.28
CA GLY A 40 0.80 4.02 8.85
C GLY A 40 0.79 5.32 8.03
N SER A 41 -0.13 5.42 7.07
CA SER A 41 -0.43 6.72 6.41
C SER A 41 -1.07 7.73 7.37
N GLU A 42 -1.67 7.22 8.44
CA GLU A 42 -2.10 7.94 9.63
C GLU A 42 -1.87 7.05 10.86
N ILE A 43 -2.15 7.56 12.06
CA ILE A 43 -2.11 6.74 13.27
C ILE A 43 -3.40 5.91 13.33
N TYR A 44 -3.25 4.59 13.32
CA TYR A 44 -4.36 3.65 13.46
C TYR A 44 -4.43 3.10 14.88
N HIS A 45 -5.64 3.09 15.46
CA HIS A 45 -5.89 2.36 16.69
C HIS A 45 -6.06 0.86 16.40
N VAL A 46 -5.41 0.04 17.21
CA VAL A 46 -5.42 -1.42 17.12
C VAL A 46 -5.81 -2.01 18.47
N GLU A 47 -6.69 -3.00 18.46
CA GLU A 47 -7.06 -3.78 19.63
C GLU A 47 -6.75 -5.26 19.36
N LEU A 48 -5.87 -5.86 20.16
CA LEU A 48 -5.67 -7.30 20.14
C LEU A 48 -6.41 -7.96 21.29
N ASP A 49 -7.17 -9.00 20.96
CA ASP A 49 -7.82 -9.84 21.95
C ASP A 49 -6.77 -10.69 22.66
N GLY A 50 -6.62 -10.47 23.97
CA GLY A 50 -5.71 -11.19 24.83
C GLY A 50 -6.25 -12.53 25.32
N THR A 51 -7.41 -12.97 24.83
CA THR A 51 -7.94 -14.32 25.05
C THR A 51 -7.57 -15.27 23.91
N THR A 52 -7.95 -16.54 24.04
CA THR A 52 -7.76 -17.54 22.97
C THR A 52 -8.72 -17.39 21.79
N ARG A 53 -9.61 -16.39 21.82
CA ARG A 53 -10.58 -16.15 20.73
C ARG A 53 -9.97 -15.37 19.56
N GLU A 54 -8.92 -14.58 19.82
CA GLU A 54 -8.18 -13.79 18.82
C GLU A 54 -9.10 -12.88 17.99
N SER A 55 -10.11 -12.28 18.62
CA SER A 55 -11.02 -11.32 17.99
C SER A 55 -10.40 -9.92 17.91
N ASP A 56 -9.37 -9.78 17.09
CA ASP A 56 -8.60 -8.54 16.93
C ASP A 56 -9.38 -7.48 16.12
N PHE A 57 -9.06 -6.20 16.31
CA PHE A 57 -9.64 -5.08 15.58
C PHE A 57 -8.56 -4.07 15.16
N CYS A 58 -8.76 -3.44 14.00
CA CYS A 58 -7.97 -2.29 13.58
C CYS A 58 -8.83 -1.33 12.76
N GLU A 59 -8.61 -0.03 12.94
CA GLU A 59 -9.35 1.02 12.21
C GLU A 59 -9.03 1.08 10.70
N CYS A 60 -7.91 0.50 10.27
CA CYS A 60 -7.45 0.63 8.89
C CYS A 60 -8.42 -0.02 7.87
N PRO A 61 -8.55 0.54 6.66
CA PRO A 61 -9.49 0.04 5.65
C PRO A 61 -9.29 -1.45 5.33
N TYR A 62 -8.04 -1.89 5.19
CA TYR A 62 -7.73 -3.27 4.85
C TYR A 62 -8.28 -4.28 5.88
N TRP A 63 -8.24 -3.94 7.18
CA TRP A 63 -8.78 -4.81 8.22
C TRP A 63 -10.30 -4.95 8.10
N LYS A 64 -11.04 -3.87 7.76
CA LYS A 64 -12.51 -3.91 7.62
C LYS A 64 -12.96 -4.94 6.58
N ASP A 65 -12.19 -5.08 5.51
CA ASP A 65 -12.50 -5.98 4.40
C ASP A 65 -12.02 -7.41 4.64
N HIS A 66 -10.94 -7.61 5.41
CA HIS A 66 -10.25 -8.91 5.51
C HIS A 66 -10.28 -9.55 6.90
N GLY A 67 -10.57 -8.79 7.95
CA GLY A 67 -10.49 -9.22 9.36
C GLY A 67 -9.06 -9.38 9.90
N TYR A 68 -8.05 -9.00 9.12
CA TYR A 68 -6.65 -8.96 9.53
C TYR A 68 -5.94 -7.84 8.75
N CYS A 69 -4.81 -7.36 9.28
CA CYS A 69 -3.96 -6.42 8.55
C CYS A 69 -2.52 -6.49 9.05
N LYS A 70 -1.62 -5.77 8.39
CA LYS A 70 -0.23 -5.63 8.82
C LYS A 70 -0.09 -5.00 10.21
N HIS A 71 -1.02 -4.12 10.61
CA HIS A 71 -0.97 -3.44 11.91
C HIS A 71 -1.27 -4.38 13.08
N THR A 72 -2.32 -5.21 13.01
CA THR A 72 -2.62 -6.19 14.07
C THR A 72 -1.46 -7.17 14.25
N VAL A 73 -0.90 -7.65 13.13
CA VAL A 73 0.28 -8.53 13.15
C VAL A 73 1.51 -7.81 13.71
N ALA A 74 1.73 -6.54 13.37
CA ALA A 74 2.86 -5.76 13.87
C ALA A 74 2.80 -5.59 15.40
N VAL A 75 1.60 -5.34 15.96
CA VAL A 75 1.42 -5.25 17.42
C VAL A 75 1.71 -6.60 18.09
N GLU A 76 1.25 -7.71 17.54
CA GLU A 76 1.56 -9.04 18.08
C GLU A 76 3.06 -9.35 18.03
N LEU A 77 3.72 -9.00 16.92
CA LEU A 77 5.17 -9.14 16.78
C LEU A 77 5.94 -8.25 17.77
N ALA A 78 5.48 -7.01 17.99
CA ALA A 78 6.08 -6.08 18.94
C ALA A 78 5.99 -6.59 20.39
N LEU A 79 4.82 -7.11 20.80
CA LEU A 79 4.66 -7.79 22.10
C LEU A 79 5.68 -8.93 22.25
N LYS A 80 5.84 -9.74 21.20
CA LYS A 80 6.78 -10.86 21.19
C LYS A 80 8.24 -10.41 21.28
N GLU A 81 8.63 -9.31 20.61
CA GLU A 81 9.98 -8.74 20.74
C GLU A 81 10.29 -8.31 22.17
N GLN A 82 9.28 -7.85 22.91
CA GLN A 82 9.38 -7.49 24.32
C GLN A 82 9.27 -8.70 25.27
N GLY A 83 9.22 -9.92 24.72
CA GLY A 83 9.11 -11.16 25.51
C GLY A 83 7.73 -11.34 26.15
N VAL A 84 6.72 -10.60 25.70
CA VAL A 84 5.35 -10.64 26.20
C VAL A 84 4.48 -11.47 25.25
N SER A 85 3.73 -12.40 25.84
CA SER A 85 2.74 -13.17 25.08
C SER A 85 1.46 -12.35 24.90
N ARG A 86 0.80 -12.49 23.75
CA ARG A 86 -0.52 -11.88 23.52
C ARG A 86 -1.56 -12.31 24.54
N VAL A 87 -1.43 -13.50 25.15
CA VAL A 87 -2.36 -13.96 26.17
C VAL A 87 -2.26 -13.04 27.39
N MET A 88 -3.35 -12.34 27.69
CA MET A 88 -3.38 -11.34 28.75
C MET A 88 -3.33 -12.02 30.12
N THR A 89 -2.29 -11.69 30.88
CA THR A 89 -2.11 -12.05 32.29
C THR A 89 -1.69 -10.80 33.05
N ALA A 90 -1.89 -10.78 34.38
CA ALA A 90 -1.45 -9.67 35.21
C ALA A 90 0.06 -9.43 35.07
N GLU A 91 0.86 -10.50 35.01
CA GLU A 91 2.32 -10.43 34.80
C GLU A 91 2.69 -9.79 33.45
N ASN A 92 2.01 -10.19 32.37
CA ASN A 92 2.26 -9.62 31.04
C ASN A 92 1.86 -8.15 30.97
N ALA A 93 0.72 -7.79 31.59
CA ALA A 93 0.28 -6.41 31.68
C ALA A 93 1.28 -5.55 32.45
N GLU A 94 1.76 -6.05 33.60
CA GLU A 94 2.74 -5.35 34.44
C GLU A 94 4.06 -5.10 33.68
N LYS A 95 4.58 -6.11 32.96
CA LYS A 95 5.78 -5.97 32.11
C LYS A 95 5.64 -4.86 31.07
N MET A 96 4.46 -4.70 30.49
CA MET A 96 4.20 -3.65 29.49
C MET A 96 4.01 -2.27 30.12
N THR A 97 3.36 -2.18 31.29
CA THR A 97 3.17 -0.90 32.00
C THR A 97 4.40 -0.40 32.73
N ALA A 98 5.36 -1.28 33.06
CA ALA A 98 6.61 -0.90 33.70
C ALA A 98 7.52 -0.06 32.79
N VAL A 99 7.21 -0.01 31.49
CA VAL A 99 7.77 0.95 30.55
C VAL A 99 6.97 2.26 30.68
N LEU A 100 7.32 3.08 31.67
CA LEU A 100 6.77 4.44 31.77
C LEU A 100 7.13 5.21 30.50
N PRO A 101 6.17 5.91 29.86
CA PRO A 101 6.51 6.79 28.76
C PRO A 101 7.41 7.91 29.29
N ASP A 102 8.63 7.98 28.76
CA ASP A 102 9.53 9.11 29.05
C ASP A 102 8.87 10.39 28.52
N PRO A 103 8.95 11.55 29.21
CA PRO A 103 8.40 12.81 28.70
C PRO A 103 8.82 13.16 27.25
N GLY A 104 9.99 12.67 26.81
CA GLY A 104 10.42 12.77 25.41
C GLY A 104 9.54 11.96 24.44
N GLN A 105 8.99 10.82 24.86
CA GLN A 105 8.08 10.00 24.06
C GLN A 105 6.72 10.68 23.87
N GLU A 106 6.10 11.22 24.92
CA GLU A 106 4.83 11.96 24.79
C GLU A 106 4.95 13.17 23.84
N LEU A 107 6.08 13.87 23.93
CA LEU A 107 6.38 14.99 23.02
C LEU A 107 6.57 14.49 21.58
N THR A 108 7.30 13.39 21.40
CA THR A 108 7.53 12.77 20.09
C THR A 108 6.23 12.30 19.45
N GLU A 109 5.33 11.67 20.22
CA GLU A 109 4.01 11.24 19.76
C GLU A 109 3.15 12.43 19.34
N SER A 110 3.17 13.51 20.12
CA SER A 110 2.44 14.74 19.82
C SER A 110 2.93 15.38 18.51
N PHE A 111 4.25 15.51 18.33
CA PHE A 111 4.84 16.02 17.09
C PHE A 111 4.55 15.09 15.90
N THR A 112 4.66 13.79 16.10
CA THR A 112 4.37 12.77 15.10
C THR A 112 2.94 12.92 14.58
N ARG A 113 1.96 13.06 15.48
CA ARG A 113 0.55 13.21 15.10
C ARG A 113 0.30 14.49 14.30
N VAL A 114 0.94 15.60 14.69
CA VAL A 114 0.87 16.87 13.94
C VAL A 114 1.53 16.72 12.56
N PHE A 115 2.73 16.15 12.51
CA PHE A 115 3.47 15.96 11.28
C PHE A 115 2.74 15.07 10.27
N LEU A 116 2.20 13.93 10.71
CA LEU A 116 1.40 13.04 9.87
C LEU A 116 0.14 13.73 9.35
N LYS A 117 -0.52 14.54 10.18
CA LYS A 117 -1.72 15.30 9.78
C LYS A 117 -1.40 16.35 8.72
N GLU A 118 -0.30 17.07 8.86
CA GLU A 118 0.13 18.08 7.89
C GLU A 118 0.67 17.48 6.59
N ASN A 119 1.25 16.29 6.66
CA ASN A 119 1.89 15.62 5.52
C ASN A 119 1.10 14.40 5.02
N ARG A 120 -0.19 14.30 5.34
CA ARG A 120 -1.02 13.11 5.05
C ARG A 120 -0.97 12.71 3.58
N GLU A 121 -0.96 13.67 2.66
CA GLU A 121 -0.87 13.40 1.22
C GLU A 121 0.44 12.70 0.84
N ILE A 122 1.57 13.13 1.41
CA ILE A 122 2.88 12.51 1.21
C ILE A 122 2.88 11.08 1.77
N PHE A 123 2.23 10.83 2.90
CA PHE A 123 2.20 9.50 3.52
C PHE A 123 1.22 8.53 2.86
N LEU A 124 0.16 9.03 2.22
CA LEU A 124 -0.70 8.23 1.34
C LEU A 124 0.05 7.75 0.08
N GLU A 125 1.09 8.47 -0.38
CA GLU A 125 1.96 8.01 -1.47
C GLU A 125 2.89 6.85 -1.06
N VAL A 126 3.20 6.73 0.24
CA VAL A 126 4.11 5.70 0.78
C VAL A 126 3.39 4.37 1.05
N GLU A 127 2.07 4.36 1.26
CA GLU A 127 1.30 3.11 1.33
C GLU A 127 0.96 2.54 -0.05
N ASP A 128 1.83 1.64 -0.53
CA ASP A 128 1.56 0.55 -1.49
C ASP A 128 0.61 0.88 -2.66
N LYS A 129 0.79 2.04 -3.30
CA LYS A 129 0.29 2.18 -4.67
C LYS A 129 0.91 1.05 -5.50
N LEU A 130 0.07 0.18 -6.06
CA LEU A 130 0.53 -0.95 -6.88
C LEU A 130 1.37 -0.38 -8.02
N GLU A 131 2.60 -0.86 -8.17
CA GLU A 131 3.48 -0.40 -9.23
C GLU A 131 2.97 -0.93 -10.57
N LEU A 132 2.71 -0.02 -11.50
CA LEU A 132 2.27 -0.37 -12.84
C LEU A 132 3.47 -0.84 -13.65
N MET A 133 3.46 -2.11 -14.07
CA MET A 133 4.43 -2.61 -15.03
C MET A 133 4.07 -2.13 -16.42
N MET A 134 5.07 -1.69 -17.20
CA MET A 134 4.89 -1.23 -18.57
C MET A 134 5.95 -1.83 -19.50
N GLU A 135 5.57 -2.08 -20.75
CA GLU A 135 6.47 -2.51 -21.82
C GLU A 135 6.08 -1.80 -23.12
N TYR A 136 7.07 -1.17 -23.76
CA TYR A 136 6.89 -0.41 -24.99
C TYR A 136 7.62 -1.09 -26.14
N LYS A 137 6.96 -1.18 -27.30
CA LYS A 137 7.56 -1.69 -28.54
C LYS A 137 7.28 -0.72 -29.68
N VAL A 138 8.32 -0.24 -30.34
CA VAL A 138 8.20 0.60 -31.54
C VAL A 138 8.64 -0.23 -32.75
N GLU A 139 7.78 -0.31 -33.77
CA GLU A 139 8.04 -1.04 -35.01
C GLU A 139 7.70 -0.18 -36.21
N ILE A 140 8.41 -0.35 -37.32
CA ILE A 140 7.99 0.21 -38.61
C ILE A 140 6.97 -0.74 -39.24
N LYS A 141 5.76 -0.24 -39.51
CA LYS A 141 4.68 -1.00 -40.16
C LYS A 141 4.23 -0.30 -41.42
N SER A 142 3.90 -1.06 -42.45
CA SER A 142 3.19 -0.51 -43.61
C SER A 142 1.76 -0.16 -43.20
N THR A 143 1.29 1.01 -43.61
CA THR A 143 -0.12 1.43 -43.45
C THR A 143 -1.06 0.72 -44.43
N SER A 144 -0.51 0.07 -45.45
CA SER A 144 -1.29 -0.63 -46.47
C SER A 144 -1.29 -2.14 -46.22
N ASN A 145 -2.49 -2.71 -46.06
CA ASN A 145 -2.71 -4.17 -46.15
C ASN A 145 -2.90 -4.64 -47.61
N SER A 146 -2.69 -3.75 -48.59
CA SER A 146 -2.96 -3.99 -50.00
C SER A 146 -1.71 -4.43 -50.76
N LEU A 147 -1.88 -5.34 -51.71
CA LEU A 147 -0.84 -5.82 -52.64
C LEU A 147 -0.35 -4.74 -53.64
N ILE A 148 -0.85 -3.51 -53.52
CA ILE A 148 -0.56 -2.39 -54.39
C ILE A 148 0.34 -1.40 -53.64
N ARG A 149 1.56 -1.23 -54.17
CA ARG A 149 2.66 -0.43 -53.60
C ARG A 149 2.28 1.05 -53.40
N ASN A 150 1.74 1.38 -52.23
CA ASN A 150 2.02 2.65 -51.57
C ASN A 150 2.81 2.31 -50.30
N ASN A 151 4.11 2.58 -50.33
CA ASN A 151 5.06 2.16 -49.30
C ASN A 151 5.09 3.17 -48.14
N ASP A 152 3.91 3.53 -47.64
CA ASP A 152 3.78 4.46 -46.53
C ASP A 152 4.02 3.68 -45.24
N GLU A 153 5.28 3.67 -44.83
CA GLU A 153 5.77 3.13 -43.57
C GLU A 153 5.49 4.11 -42.43
N VAL A 154 4.90 3.61 -41.35
CA VAL A 154 4.65 4.36 -40.12
C VAL A 154 5.34 3.71 -38.95
N LEU A 155 5.72 4.52 -37.97
CA LEU A 155 6.15 4.04 -36.66
C LEU A 155 4.91 3.68 -35.85
N ALA A 156 4.75 2.39 -35.55
CA ALA A 156 3.70 1.86 -34.71
C ALA A 156 4.23 1.62 -33.30
N LEU A 157 3.66 2.32 -32.32
CA LEU A 157 3.87 2.07 -30.90
C LEU A 157 2.87 1.00 -30.41
N SER A 158 3.38 -0.06 -29.79
CA SER A 158 2.60 -1.04 -29.04
C SER A 158 2.92 -0.89 -27.57
N LEU A 159 1.88 -0.76 -26.74
CA LEU A 159 2.00 -0.63 -25.30
C LEU A 159 1.39 -1.84 -24.60
N ARG A 160 2.10 -2.36 -23.60
CA ARG A 160 1.56 -3.31 -22.64
C ARG A 160 1.69 -2.74 -21.23
N ALA A 161 0.67 -2.95 -20.40
CA ALA A 161 0.65 -2.48 -19.02
C ALA A 161 -0.04 -3.49 -18.10
N GLY A 162 0.18 -3.41 -16.79
CA GLY A 162 -0.63 -4.12 -15.78
C GLY A 162 0.02 -4.20 -14.39
N LEU A 163 -0.77 -4.61 -13.39
CA LEU A 163 -0.34 -4.61 -11.96
C LEU A 163 0.24 -5.96 -11.51
N ASP A 164 -0.17 -7.04 -12.17
CA ASP A 164 0.21 -8.43 -11.86
C ASP A 164 0.79 -9.14 -13.10
N LYS A 165 0.30 -8.80 -14.29
CA LYS A 165 0.75 -9.30 -15.60
C LYS A 165 0.61 -8.20 -16.65
N LEU A 166 1.42 -8.29 -17.71
CA LEU A 166 1.37 -7.35 -18.84
C LEU A 166 0.30 -7.72 -19.86
N TYR A 167 -0.70 -6.87 -20.02
CA TYR A 167 -1.76 -6.97 -21.03
C TYR A 167 -1.56 -5.95 -22.14
N ILE A 168 -2.04 -6.26 -23.35
CA ILE A 168 -2.01 -5.32 -24.48
C ILE A 168 -3.00 -4.20 -24.23
N VAL A 169 -2.52 -2.95 -24.26
CA VAL A 169 -3.38 -1.76 -24.21
C VAL A 169 -4.01 -1.57 -25.58
N LYS A 170 -5.32 -1.84 -25.70
CA LYS A 170 -6.04 -1.80 -26.99
C LYS A 170 -6.26 -0.38 -27.50
N ASP A 171 -6.46 0.56 -26.58
CA ASP A 171 -6.65 1.98 -26.88
C ASP A 171 -5.60 2.78 -26.13
N VAL A 172 -4.47 3.02 -26.81
CA VAL A 172 -3.33 3.73 -26.25
C VAL A 172 -3.64 5.22 -26.06
N ALA A 173 -4.51 5.80 -26.88
CA ALA A 173 -4.90 7.20 -26.76
C ALA A 173 -5.72 7.43 -25.49
N SER A 174 -6.78 6.63 -25.28
CA SER A 174 -7.59 6.69 -24.06
C SER A 174 -6.77 6.37 -22.80
N PHE A 175 -5.80 5.46 -22.89
CA PHE A 175 -4.88 5.18 -21.77
C PHE A 175 -4.08 6.43 -21.37
N PHE A 176 -3.48 7.13 -22.33
CA PHE A 176 -2.74 8.35 -22.04
C PHE A 176 -3.64 9.45 -21.48
N GLU A 177 -4.84 9.62 -22.02
CA GLU A 177 -5.81 10.60 -21.50
C GLU A 177 -6.17 10.29 -20.04
N SER A 178 -6.50 9.04 -19.72
CA SER A 178 -6.80 8.61 -18.34
C SER A 178 -5.61 8.83 -17.40
N TYR A 179 -4.38 8.57 -17.84
CA TYR A 179 -3.17 8.85 -17.04
C TYR A 179 -3.04 10.35 -16.73
N HIS A 180 -3.13 11.20 -17.75
CA HIS A 180 -2.96 12.65 -17.59
C HIS A 180 -4.03 13.30 -16.73
N ASN A 181 -5.26 12.79 -16.82
CA ASN A 181 -6.39 13.29 -16.05
C ASN A 181 -6.46 12.68 -14.64
N GLN A 182 -5.49 11.82 -14.26
CA GLN A 182 -5.53 11.09 -12.98
C GLN A 182 -6.86 10.33 -12.82
N GLY A 183 -7.32 9.70 -13.91
CA GLY A 183 -8.58 8.99 -14.02
C GLY A 183 -8.42 7.46 -13.94
N THR A 184 -9.42 6.74 -14.43
CA THR A 184 -9.43 5.27 -14.49
C THR A 184 -9.34 4.75 -15.93
N PHE A 185 -8.80 3.55 -16.11
CA PHE A 185 -8.72 2.87 -17.41
C PHE A 185 -8.95 1.37 -17.29
N ASP A 186 -9.90 0.83 -18.05
CA ASP A 186 -10.19 -0.61 -18.07
C ASP A 186 -9.21 -1.33 -19.01
N LEU A 187 -8.26 -2.03 -18.41
CA LEU A 187 -7.24 -2.79 -19.13
C LEU A 187 -7.82 -4.09 -19.73
N ASN A 188 -8.69 -4.75 -18.97
CA ASN A 188 -9.50 -5.88 -19.39
C ASN A 188 -10.80 -5.94 -18.54
N THR A 189 -11.66 -6.93 -18.77
CA THR A 189 -12.94 -7.06 -18.06
C THR A 189 -12.82 -7.21 -16.53
N ASN A 190 -11.64 -7.60 -16.03
CA ASN A 190 -11.39 -7.91 -14.63
C ASN A 190 -10.35 -6.98 -13.99
N GLN A 191 -9.80 -6.00 -14.73
CA GLN A 191 -8.72 -5.15 -14.24
C GLN A 191 -8.89 -3.72 -14.72
N THR A 192 -9.21 -2.84 -13.77
CA THR A 192 -9.28 -1.39 -13.93
C THR A 192 -8.08 -0.77 -13.25
N LEU A 193 -7.37 0.09 -13.97
CA LEU A 193 -6.27 0.90 -13.45
C LEU A 193 -6.86 2.21 -12.92
N ASP A 194 -6.55 2.59 -11.69
CA ASP A 194 -6.82 3.93 -11.16
C ASP A 194 -5.50 4.68 -11.02
N PHE A 195 -5.26 5.65 -11.90
CA PHE A 195 -3.99 6.38 -11.97
C PHE A 195 -3.69 7.21 -10.72
N LYS A 196 -4.69 7.50 -9.88
CA LYS A 196 -4.47 8.11 -8.56
C LYS A 196 -3.90 7.13 -7.55
N GLN A 197 -4.21 5.85 -7.68
CA GLN A 197 -3.92 4.81 -6.68
C GLN A 197 -2.77 3.87 -7.08
N ILE A 198 -2.22 4.02 -8.28
CA ILE A 198 -1.10 3.21 -8.77
C ILE A 198 0.19 4.04 -8.84
N LYS A 199 1.32 3.38 -8.65
CA LYS A 199 2.64 3.98 -8.70
C LYS A 199 3.18 3.78 -10.10
N ILE A 200 3.71 4.85 -10.69
CA ILE A 200 4.39 4.82 -11.98
C ILE A 200 5.85 5.13 -11.73
N THR A 201 6.75 4.41 -12.40
CA THR A 201 8.19 4.64 -12.24
C THR A 201 8.58 6.00 -12.82
N ALA A 202 9.68 6.58 -12.32
CA ALA A 202 10.16 7.85 -12.87
C ALA A 202 10.51 7.75 -14.37
N GLU A 203 11.00 6.59 -14.81
CA GLU A 203 11.28 6.30 -16.22
C GLU A 203 10.01 6.29 -17.07
N ASP A 204 8.99 5.53 -16.64
CA ASP A 204 7.72 5.46 -17.37
C ASP A 204 7.00 6.82 -17.39
N SER A 205 7.05 7.58 -16.28
CA SER A 205 6.49 8.93 -16.19
C SER A 205 7.04 9.84 -17.29
N LEU A 206 8.35 9.79 -17.55
CA LEU A 206 8.98 10.57 -18.63
C LEU A 206 8.47 10.18 -20.01
N ILE A 207 8.26 8.88 -20.26
CA ILE A 207 7.75 8.38 -21.53
C ILE A 207 6.29 8.81 -21.72
N LEU A 208 5.46 8.68 -20.68
CA LEU A 208 4.06 9.07 -20.71
C LEU A 208 3.89 10.57 -20.96
N ASP A 209 4.69 11.39 -20.27
CA ASP A 209 4.66 12.85 -20.41
C ASP A 209 5.15 13.31 -21.80
N PHE A 210 6.09 12.58 -22.41
CA PHE A 210 6.53 12.86 -23.78
C PHE A 210 5.35 12.76 -24.77
N PHE A 211 4.53 11.72 -24.68
CA PHE A 211 3.40 11.52 -25.59
C PHE A 211 2.29 12.56 -25.44
N ARG A 212 2.23 13.29 -24.33
CA ARG A 212 1.36 14.46 -24.15
C ARG A 212 1.70 15.60 -25.10
N THR A 213 2.98 15.86 -25.26
CA THR A 213 3.47 17.01 -26.05
C THR A 213 3.31 16.80 -27.55
N THR A 214 3.20 15.55 -27.98
CA THR A 214 3.07 15.17 -29.40
C THR A 214 1.62 14.92 -29.83
N SER A 215 0.64 14.87 -28.94
CA SER A 215 -0.76 14.51 -29.27
C SER A 215 -1.65 15.69 -29.70
N SER A 216 -1.05 16.76 -30.25
CA SER A 216 -1.78 17.78 -31.02
C SER A 216 -1.88 17.39 -32.51
N PHE A 217 -2.38 16.17 -32.79
CA PHE A 217 -2.71 15.72 -34.14
C PHE A 217 -4.22 15.61 -34.32
#